data_AF-A0A923PFS3-F1
#
_entry.id   AF-A0A923PFS3-F1
#
_cell.length_a   1.000
_cell.length_b   1.000
_cell.length_c   1.000
_cell.angle_alpha   90.00
_cell.angle_beta   90.00
_cell.angle_gamma   90.00
#
_symmetry.space_group_name_H-M   'P 1'
#
loop_
_entity.id
_entity.type
_entity.pdbx_description
1 polymer ?
#
loop_
_entity_poly.entity_id
_entity_poly.type
_entity_poly.pdbx_seq_one_letter_code
_entity_poly.pdbx_strand_id
1 'polypeptide(L)'
;MAAQHHILRQHLVLAASGIAPLAANTWHERLDLLQASTILPALERQLAAVDPGREEVVIERLEITVEAPGLDQLEATLEAQIAPLLAKALRQAMPELNGPRTAAVPFIQHLVHYLQTGNLGPSFSDAAAFQAALAAWYAVADRGDWELLFELAVAAPERIFGRIAQVPGQSLWAQGWATLRKLYPHQVGQHPAPALPHQAPPHGDLNLWVATLKAAGYGNKRAALTNQPSPSKSLPQLAQASGSSPGAPTTWYPENAGIVLLHAYLPYLLKETNLLDDDGLPRYGPAAALLHYCAFGQPNGQEWDYPLTKVLLGLTPDDYLPGPGAPLSAEPLAFADAFLEGVIENWGALGQASPAALRDAFLQRPGLLRRQGRTWHLTVDRKPYDVLLDRLPWGISMVKAPWMPDLLQVAWS
;
A
#
# COMPACT_ATOMS: atom_id res chain seq x y z
N MET A 1 11.52 -10.71 15.73
CA MET A 1 10.55 -11.70 15.22
C MET A 1 11.21 -12.41 14.06
N ALA A 2 11.00 -13.72 13.89
CA ALA A 2 11.54 -14.44 12.73
C ALA A 2 10.89 -13.90 11.45
N ALA A 3 11.69 -13.75 10.38
CA ALA A 3 11.23 -13.35 9.07
C ALA A 3 10.14 -14.31 8.57
N GLN A 4 8.99 -13.80 8.12
CA GLN A 4 7.93 -14.62 7.55
C GLN A 4 8.10 -14.66 6.03
N HIS A 5 8.34 -15.85 5.48
CA HIS A 5 8.52 -16.05 4.04
C HIS A 5 7.28 -16.74 3.45
N HIS A 6 6.70 -16.16 2.40
CA HIS A 6 5.53 -16.71 1.72
C HIS A 6 5.93 -17.27 0.34
N ILE A 7 5.74 -18.57 0.14
CA ILE A 7 6.03 -19.27 -1.12
C ILE A 7 4.71 -19.50 -1.85
N LEU A 8 4.42 -18.68 -2.88
CA LEU A 8 3.16 -18.74 -3.63
C LEU A 8 3.05 -20.00 -4.51
N ARG A 9 4.19 -20.45 -5.06
CA ARG A 9 4.25 -21.63 -5.93
C ARG A 9 5.66 -22.21 -5.94
N GLN A 10 5.76 -23.51 -5.71
CA GLN A 10 7.00 -24.26 -5.78
C GLN A 10 6.81 -25.45 -6.73
N HIS A 11 7.74 -25.63 -7.67
CA HIS A 11 7.76 -26.79 -8.55
C HIS A 11 9.07 -27.55 -8.34
N LEU A 12 8.94 -28.84 -8.05
CA LEU A 12 10.05 -29.78 -7.95
C LEU A 12 10.00 -30.69 -9.18
N VAL A 13 11.04 -30.61 -10.00
CA VAL A 13 11.16 -31.42 -11.21
C VAL A 13 12.39 -32.29 -11.08
N LEU A 14 12.19 -33.61 -11.07
CA LEU A 14 13.26 -34.59 -11.14
C LEU A 14 13.38 -35.07 -12.59
N ALA A 15 14.52 -34.80 -13.21
CA ALA A 15 14.87 -35.34 -14.51
C ALA A 15 15.93 -36.43 -14.35
N ALA A 16 15.58 -37.67 -14.72
CA ALA A 16 16.51 -38.80 -14.68
C ALA A 16 16.34 -39.65 -15.94
N SER A 17 17.45 -39.91 -16.63
CA SER A 17 17.46 -40.77 -17.81
C SER A 17 17.33 -42.24 -17.40
N GLY A 18 16.17 -42.86 -17.64
CA GLY A 18 15.98 -44.32 -17.54
C GLY A 18 15.42 -44.86 -16.23
N ILE A 19 14.37 -44.25 -15.67
CA ILE A 19 13.66 -44.78 -14.48
C ILE A 19 12.54 -45.76 -14.88
N ALA A 20 12.49 -46.92 -14.23
CA ALA A 20 11.37 -47.86 -14.35
C ALA A 20 10.09 -47.29 -13.70
N PRO A 21 8.89 -47.42 -14.29
CA PRO A 21 7.65 -46.79 -13.80
C PRO A 21 7.31 -47.10 -12.33
N LEU A 22 7.62 -48.29 -11.83
CA LEU A 22 7.37 -48.66 -10.43
C LEU A 22 8.26 -47.90 -9.43
N ALA A 23 9.49 -47.56 -9.82
CA ALA A 23 10.40 -46.79 -8.99
C ALA A 23 9.95 -45.33 -8.87
N ALA A 24 9.18 -44.80 -9.85
CA ALA A 24 8.70 -43.42 -9.85
C ALA A 24 7.79 -43.07 -8.66
N ASN A 25 7.01 -44.02 -8.14
CA ASN A 25 6.13 -43.77 -6.99
C ASN A 25 6.94 -43.61 -5.69
N THR A 26 7.96 -44.44 -5.49
CA THR A 26 8.89 -44.34 -4.36
C THR A 26 9.66 -43.02 -4.39
N TRP A 27 9.80 -42.40 -5.57
CA TRP A 27 10.46 -41.10 -5.73
C TRP A 27 9.59 -39.91 -5.31
N HIS A 28 8.27 -39.98 -5.48
CA HIS A 28 7.38 -38.90 -5.01
C HIS A 28 7.48 -38.76 -3.50
N GLU A 29 7.43 -39.88 -2.77
CA GLU A 29 7.58 -39.89 -1.31
C GLU A 29 8.97 -39.40 -0.86
N ARG A 30 10.04 -39.78 -1.58
CA ARG A 30 11.40 -39.27 -1.29
C ARG A 30 11.55 -37.79 -1.55
N LEU A 31 10.93 -37.26 -2.60
CA LEU A 31 10.93 -35.82 -2.92
C LEU A 31 10.19 -35.01 -1.87
N ASP A 32 9.03 -35.49 -1.40
CA ASP A 32 8.26 -34.84 -0.35
C ASP A 32 9.05 -34.79 0.97
N LEU A 33 9.74 -35.88 1.32
CA LEU A 33 10.62 -35.92 2.49
C LEU A 33 11.79 -34.94 2.35
N LEU A 34 12.48 -34.93 1.21
CA LEU A 34 13.57 -34.00 0.93
C LEU A 34 13.10 -32.53 0.95
N GLN A 35 11.89 -32.28 0.48
CA GLN A 35 11.28 -30.96 0.52
C GLN A 35 11.13 -30.47 1.97
N ALA A 36 10.57 -31.31 2.83
CA ALA A 36 10.34 -30.99 4.23
C ALA A 36 11.63 -30.91 5.07
N SER A 37 12.58 -31.83 4.86
CA SER A 37 13.77 -31.95 5.71
C SER A 37 14.94 -31.06 5.27
N THR A 38 15.07 -30.78 3.97
CA THR A 38 16.29 -30.20 3.41
C THR A 38 16.02 -28.93 2.61
N ILE A 39 15.09 -28.96 1.65
CA ILE A 39 14.89 -27.85 0.69
C ILE A 39 14.24 -26.65 1.36
N LEU A 40 13.09 -26.84 2.04
CA LEU A 40 12.37 -25.75 2.67
C LEU A 40 13.20 -25.09 3.80
N PRO A 41 13.85 -25.85 4.71
CA PRO A 41 14.70 -25.24 5.73
C PRO A 41 15.93 -24.53 5.18
N ALA A 42 16.49 -24.99 4.05
CA ALA A 42 17.60 -24.28 3.39
C ALA A 42 17.12 -23.00 2.72
N LEU A 43 15.96 -23.03 2.07
CA LEU A 43 15.33 -21.87 1.45
C LEU A 43 15.00 -20.80 2.48
N GLU A 44 14.34 -21.15 3.59
CA GLU A 44 14.05 -20.24 4.69
C GLU A 44 15.31 -19.62 5.28
N ARG A 45 16.35 -20.42 5.55
CA ARG A 45 17.64 -19.91 6.07
C ARG A 45 18.30 -18.92 5.11
N GLN A 46 18.29 -19.19 3.81
CA GLN A 46 18.92 -18.31 2.83
C GLN A 46 18.11 -17.04 2.60
N LEU A 47 16.77 -17.14 2.59
CA LEU A 47 15.88 -15.98 2.54
C LEU A 47 16.06 -15.10 3.78
N ALA A 48 16.13 -15.68 4.98
CA ALA A 48 16.39 -14.95 6.22
C ALA A 48 17.77 -14.28 6.24
N ALA A 49 18.77 -14.85 5.57
CA ALA A 49 20.11 -14.26 5.47
C ALA A 49 20.17 -13.03 4.54
N VAL A 50 19.26 -12.96 3.56
CA VAL A 50 19.12 -11.82 2.65
C VAL A 50 17.94 -10.92 2.99
N ASP A 51 17.17 -11.27 4.02
CA ASP A 51 16.02 -10.51 4.49
C ASP A 51 16.47 -9.13 5.00
N PRO A 52 16.08 -8.03 4.32
CA PRO A 52 16.41 -6.68 4.76
C PRO A 52 15.67 -6.28 6.04
N GLY A 53 14.74 -7.12 6.53
CA GLY A 53 13.98 -6.93 7.77
C GLY A 53 13.03 -5.74 7.76
N ARG A 54 12.88 -5.06 6.60
CA ARG A 54 12.17 -3.79 6.44
C ARG A 54 11.55 -3.56 5.07
N GLU A 55 11.62 -4.50 4.12
CA GLU A 55 10.95 -4.43 2.80
C GLU A 55 10.44 -5.81 2.34
N GLU A 56 9.25 -5.87 1.75
CA GLU A 56 8.73 -7.07 1.08
C GLU A 56 9.47 -7.24 -0.26
N VAL A 57 10.34 -8.25 -0.34
CA VAL A 57 11.08 -8.54 -1.57
C VAL A 57 10.34 -9.62 -2.36
N VAL A 58 9.81 -9.24 -3.52
CA VAL A 58 9.15 -10.16 -4.44
C VAL A 58 10.18 -10.73 -5.42
N ILE A 59 10.42 -12.02 -5.33
CA ILE A 59 11.23 -12.76 -6.30
C ILE A 59 10.28 -13.42 -7.28
N GLU A 60 10.17 -12.88 -8.50
CA GLU A 60 9.26 -13.41 -9.52
C GLU A 60 9.57 -14.86 -9.89
N ARG A 61 10.87 -15.21 -9.93
CA ARG A 61 11.34 -16.56 -10.25
C ARG A 61 12.70 -16.82 -9.63
N LEU A 62 12.81 -17.91 -8.89
CA LEU A 62 14.07 -18.44 -8.39
C LEU A 62 14.26 -19.85 -8.96
N GLU A 63 15.31 -20.04 -9.75
CA GLU A 63 15.58 -21.32 -10.42
C GLU A 63 16.95 -21.85 -10.02
N ILE A 64 16.97 -23.14 -9.66
CA ILE A 64 18.15 -23.82 -9.17
C ILE A 64 18.22 -25.19 -9.80
N THR A 65 19.39 -25.54 -10.32
CA THR A 65 19.66 -26.83 -10.91
C THR A 65 20.74 -27.52 -10.08
N VAL A 66 20.44 -28.74 -9.63
CA VAL A 66 21.36 -29.58 -8.87
C VAL A 66 21.64 -30.82 -9.71
N GLU A 67 22.90 -31.01 -10.06
CA GLU A 67 23.36 -32.19 -10.79
C GLU A 67 23.96 -33.19 -9.80
N ALA A 68 23.37 -34.38 -9.73
CA ALA A 68 23.87 -35.47 -8.93
C ALA A 68 24.45 -36.57 -9.85
N PRO A 69 25.58 -37.20 -9.46
CA PRO A 69 26.21 -38.26 -10.27
C PRO A 69 25.36 -39.54 -10.35
N GLY A 70 24.37 -39.70 -9.46
CA GLY A 70 23.41 -40.79 -9.48
C GLY A 70 22.31 -40.57 -8.44
N LEU A 71 21.18 -41.26 -8.62
CA LEU A 71 20.00 -41.15 -7.77
C LEU A 71 20.24 -41.54 -6.30
N ASP A 72 21.17 -42.47 -6.05
CA ASP A 72 21.52 -42.92 -4.70
C ASP A 72 22.37 -41.90 -3.91
N GLN A 73 22.91 -40.90 -4.61
CA GLN A 73 23.71 -39.82 -4.01
C GLN A 73 22.96 -38.47 -4.01
N LEU A 74 21.69 -38.46 -4.41
CA LEU A 74 20.91 -37.24 -4.57
C LEU A 74 20.75 -36.50 -3.24
N GLU A 75 20.42 -37.20 -2.14
CA GLU A 75 20.24 -36.62 -0.81
C GLU A 75 21.51 -35.91 -0.34
N ALA A 76 22.64 -36.62 -0.38
CA ALA A 76 23.94 -36.06 0.03
C ALA A 76 24.38 -34.91 -0.89
N THR A 77 24.12 -35.02 -2.19
CA THR A 77 24.43 -33.96 -3.17
C THR A 77 23.59 -32.71 -2.92
N LEU A 78 22.30 -32.89 -2.65
CA LEU A 78 21.35 -31.82 -2.38
C LEU A 78 21.70 -31.12 -1.06
N GLU A 79 21.96 -31.86 0.01
CA GLU A 79 22.37 -31.28 1.30
C GLU A 79 23.64 -30.43 1.18
N ALA A 80 24.62 -30.88 0.39
CA ALA A 80 25.86 -30.15 0.19
C ALA A 80 25.71 -28.90 -0.71
N GLN A 81 24.86 -28.95 -1.75
CA GLN A 81 24.82 -27.94 -2.81
C GLN A 81 23.64 -26.96 -2.72
N ILE A 82 22.54 -27.32 -2.05
CA ILE A 82 21.31 -26.50 -2.08
C ILE A 82 21.53 -25.10 -1.52
N ALA A 83 22.18 -24.98 -0.37
CA ALA A 83 22.43 -23.69 0.29
C ALA A 83 23.30 -22.73 -0.55
N PRO A 84 24.49 -23.13 -1.06
CA PRO A 84 25.31 -22.23 -1.88
C PRO A 84 24.66 -21.87 -3.22
N LEU A 85 23.89 -22.79 -3.83
CA LEU A 85 23.16 -22.51 -5.06
C LEU A 85 21.98 -21.54 -4.81
N LEU A 86 21.22 -21.73 -3.74
CA LEU A 86 20.17 -20.79 -3.29
C LEU A 86 20.76 -19.40 -3.07
N ALA A 87 21.86 -19.30 -2.32
CA ALA A 87 22.53 -18.04 -2.07
C ALA A 87 23.00 -17.34 -3.36
N LYS A 88 23.46 -18.10 -4.35
CA LYS A 88 23.87 -17.56 -5.66
C LYS A 88 22.67 -17.09 -6.48
N ALA A 89 21.61 -17.89 -6.56
CA ALA A 89 20.40 -17.57 -7.29
C ALA A 89 19.69 -16.34 -6.70
N LEU A 90 19.62 -16.25 -5.37
CA LEU A 90 19.05 -15.08 -4.68
C LEU A 90 19.85 -13.80 -4.96
N ARG A 91 21.20 -13.88 -4.93
CA ARG A 91 22.06 -12.74 -5.28
C ARG A 91 21.87 -12.26 -6.73
N GLN A 92 21.58 -13.18 -7.66
CA GLN A 92 21.30 -12.83 -9.05
C GLN A 92 19.90 -12.25 -9.23
N ALA A 93 18.91 -12.76 -8.49
CA ALA A 93 17.54 -12.27 -8.49
C ALA A 93 17.40 -10.90 -7.81
N MET A 94 18.32 -10.54 -6.90
CA MET A 94 18.26 -9.33 -6.07
C MET A 94 19.55 -8.49 -6.17
N PRO A 95 19.84 -7.87 -7.33
CA PRO A 95 21.07 -7.09 -7.54
C PRO A 95 21.15 -5.81 -6.67
N GLU A 96 20.01 -5.24 -6.28
CA GLU A 96 19.92 -4.01 -5.45
C GLU A 96 20.48 -4.18 -4.04
N LEU A 97 20.60 -5.42 -3.54
CA LEU A 97 21.15 -5.75 -2.23
C LEU A 97 22.67 -6.00 -2.23
N ASN A 98 23.32 -5.98 -3.40
CA ASN A 98 24.75 -6.30 -3.54
C ASN A 98 25.69 -5.07 -3.45
N GLY A 99 25.17 -3.87 -3.17
CA GLY A 99 25.98 -2.69 -2.90
C GLY A 99 26.61 -2.74 -1.49
N PRO A 100 27.75 -2.05 -1.24
CA PRO A 100 28.26 -1.89 0.13
C PRO A 100 27.15 -1.29 1.00
N ARG A 101 26.79 -1.98 2.09
CA ARG A 101 25.74 -1.58 3.05
C ARG A 101 25.92 -0.11 3.42
N THR A 102 25.13 0.73 2.77
CA THR A 102 25.18 2.18 2.85
C THR A 102 24.26 2.60 3.98
N ALA A 103 24.65 3.66 4.70
CA ALA A 103 24.04 4.16 5.93
C ALA A 103 22.50 4.13 5.90
N ALA A 104 21.89 3.87 7.07
CA ALA A 104 20.44 3.90 7.27
C ALA A 104 19.79 5.03 6.45
N VAL A 105 18.81 4.65 5.61
CA VAL A 105 18.04 5.60 4.80
C VAL A 105 17.58 6.74 5.71
N PRO A 106 17.97 8.00 5.44
CA PRO A 106 17.60 9.12 6.29
C PRO A 106 16.07 9.24 6.35
N PHE A 107 15.50 9.45 7.54
CA PHE A 107 14.05 9.51 7.76
C PHE A 107 13.31 10.43 6.76
N ILE A 108 13.95 11.54 6.36
CA ILE A 108 13.42 12.46 5.36
C ILE A 108 12.99 11.77 4.06
N GLN A 109 13.68 10.72 3.61
CA GLN A 109 13.32 10.01 2.37
C GLN A 109 12.00 9.23 2.55
N HIS A 110 11.76 8.69 3.73
CA HIS A 110 10.49 8.05 4.06
C HIS A 110 9.35 9.08 4.19
N LEU A 111 9.63 10.24 4.79
CA LEU A 111 8.67 11.34 4.84
C LEU A 111 8.31 11.82 3.44
N VAL A 112 9.29 11.99 2.56
CA VAL A 112 9.08 12.36 1.15
C VAL A 112 8.24 11.31 0.43
N HIS A 113 8.57 10.02 0.60
CA HIS A 113 7.80 8.92 0.02
C HIS A 113 6.32 8.97 0.47
N TYR A 114 6.07 9.14 1.76
CA TYR A 114 4.72 9.28 2.30
C TYR A 114 3.99 10.49 1.70
N LEU A 115 4.65 11.66 1.66
CA LEU A 115 4.04 12.86 1.09
C LEU A 115 3.75 12.72 -0.41
N GLN A 116 4.54 11.93 -1.14
CA GLN A 116 4.36 11.70 -2.58
C GLN A 116 3.35 10.61 -2.91
N THR A 117 3.28 9.54 -2.12
CA THR A 117 2.46 8.35 -2.41
C THR A 117 1.24 8.18 -1.51
N GLY A 118 1.26 8.74 -0.30
CA GLY A 118 0.24 8.52 0.74
C GLY A 118 0.47 7.23 1.53
N ASN A 119 1.49 6.44 1.17
CA ASN A 119 1.80 5.17 1.82
C ASN A 119 2.98 5.34 2.78
N LEU A 120 2.92 4.63 3.91
CA LEU A 120 4.10 4.48 4.75
C LEU A 120 5.11 3.61 4.01
N GLY A 121 6.36 4.08 3.95
CA GLY A 121 7.43 3.25 3.45
C GLY A 121 7.57 2.00 4.31
N PRO A 122 8.06 0.89 3.75
CA PRO A 122 8.05 -0.43 4.40
C PRO A 122 8.91 -0.50 5.70
N SER A 123 9.72 0.54 5.95
CA SER A 123 10.44 0.76 7.21
C SER A 123 9.56 1.09 8.43
N PHE A 124 8.24 1.25 8.25
CA PHE A 124 7.29 1.54 9.32
C PHE A 124 6.17 0.49 9.33
N SER A 125 6.04 -0.23 10.45
CA SER A 125 5.02 -1.25 10.67
C SER A 125 3.63 -0.66 10.88
N ASP A 126 3.57 0.57 11.39
CA ASP A 126 2.33 1.24 11.76
C ASP A 126 2.54 2.77 11.85
N ALA A 127 1.42 3.49 11.97
CA ALA A 127 1.42 4.94 12.06
C ALA A 127 2.07 5.47 13.34
N ALA A 128 2.03 4.73 14.45
CA ALA A 128 2.64 5.17 15.71
C ALA A 128 4.18 5.18 15.61
N ALA A 129 4.75 4.17 14.96
CA ALA A 129 6.18 4.09 14.65
C ALA A 129 6.62 5.23 13.72
N PHE A 130 5.83 5.54 12.69
CA PHE A 130 6.11 6.67 11.79
C PHE A 130 6.04 8.02 12.52
N GLN A 131 5.04 8.23 13.38
CA GLN A 131 4.90 9.44 14.18
C GLN A 131 6.05 9.62 15.19
N ALA A 132 6.44 8.54 15.87
CA ALA A 132 7.58 8.56 16.79
C ALA A 132 8.89 8.90 16.05
N ALA A 133 9.09 8.32 14.87
CA ALA A 133 10.26 8.60 14.04
C ALA A 133 10.25 10.01 13.45
N LEU A 134 9.08 10.54 13.09
CA LEU A 134 8.91 11.93 12.66
C LEU A 134 9.26 12.90 13.77
N ALA A 135 8.80 12.64 15.00
CA ALA A 135 9.13 13.44 16.17
C ALA A 135 10.64 13.41 16.48
N ALA A 136 11.28 12.24 16.32
CA ALA A 136 12.72 12.09 16.50
C ALA A 136 13.51 12.81 15.39
N TRP A 137 13.10 12.66 14.13
CA TRP A 137 13.71 13.35 12.98
C TRP A 137 13.60 14.86 13.13
N TYR A 138 12.48 15.39 13.62
CA TYR A 138 12.29 16.82 13.82
C TYR A 138 13.40 17.44 14.71
N ALA A 139 13.83 16.74 15.76
CA ALA A 139 14.89 17.24 16.66
C ALA A 139 16.26 17.36 16.00
N VAL A 140 16.48 16.66 14.87
CA VAL A 140 17.77 16.56 14.18
C VAL A 140 17.71 17.04 12.72
N ALA A 141 16.53 17.47 12.25
CA ALA A 141 16.29 17.87 10.87
C ALA A 141 17.20 19.04 10.46
N ASP A 142 17.96 18.84 9.40
CA ASP A 142 18.90 19.83 8.89
C ASP A 142 18.25 20.74 7.83
N ARG A 143 19.03 21.73 7.37
CA ARG A 143 18.61 22.67 6.33
C ARG A 143 18.11 21.96 5.05
N GLY A 144 18.82 20.94 4.59
CA GLY A 144 18.52 20.28 3.32
C GLY A 144 17.23 19.48 3.36
N ASP A 145 16.90 18.90 4.52
CA ASP A 145 15.65 18.17 4.69
C ASP A 145 14.43 19.12 4.59
N TRP A 146 14.54 20.31 5.19
CA TRP A 146 13.50 21.34 5.10
C TRP A 146 13.36 21.90 3.67
N GLU A 147 14.47 22.22 3.00
CA GLU A 147 14.46 22.68 1.59
C GLU A 147 13.71 21.69 0.68
N LEU A 148 13.94 20.38 0.87
CA LEU A 148 13.29 19.31 0.11
C LEU A 148 11.77 19.29 0.31
N LEU A 149 11.29 19.44 1.55
CA LEU A 149 9.86 19.48 1.84
C LEU A 149 9.17 20.69 1.22
N PHE A 150 9.81 21.86 1.24
CA PHE A 150 9.25 23.06 0.62
C PHE A 150 9.21 22.98 -0.90
N GLU A 151 10.23 22.39 -1.53
CA GLU A 151 10.21 22.15 -2.98
C GLU A 151 9.04 21.23 -3.38
N LEU A 152 8.80 20.17 -2.61
CA LEU A 152 7.65 19.28 -2.84
C LEU A 152 6.32 20.02 -2.64
N ALA A 153 6.20 20.82 -1.58
CA ALA A 153 5.00 21.59 -1.29
C ALA A 153 4.68 22.62 -2.39
N VAL A 154 5.69 23.22 -3.02
CA VAL A 154 5.47 24.11 -4.17
C VAL A 154 5.09 23.34 -5.43
N ALA A 155 5.63 22.14 -5.64
CA ALA A 155 5.38 21.32 -6.82
C ALA A 155 3.99 20.67 -6.83
N ALA A 156 3.49 20.25 -5.68
CA ALA A 156 2.19 19.57 -5.56
C ALA A 156 1.44 20.01 -4.29
N PRO A 157 0.99 21.28 -4.22
CA PRO A 157 0.51 21.89 -2.98
C PRO A 157 -0.67 21.14 -2.36
N GLU A 158 -1.71 20.84 -3.13
CA GLU A 158 -2.90 20.14 -2.60
C GLU A 158 -2.56 18.79 -1.98
N ARG A 159 -1.76 18.00 -2.68
CA ARG A 159 -1.33 16.67 -2.22
C ARG A 159 -0.46 16.75 -0.97
N ILE A 160 0.53 17.63 -0.97
CA ILE A 160 1.53 17.71 0.12
C ILE A 160 0.89 18.32 1.37
N PHE A 161 0.19 19.44 1.24
CA PHE A 161 -0.47 20.09 2.39
C PHE A 161 -1.64 19.24 2.91
N GLY A 162 -2.37 18.55 2.03
CA GLY A 162 -3.40 17.59 2.44
C GLY A 162 -2.84 16.46 3.31
N ARG A 163 -1.71 15.86 2.91
CA ARG A 163 -1.08 14.75 3.66
C ARG A 163 -0.34 15.19 4.92
N ILE A 164 0.22 16.40 4.93
CA ILE A 164 0.83 16.98 6.14
C ILE A 164 -0.22 17.25 7.21
N ALA A 165 -1.42 17.73 6.83
CA ALA A 165 -2.51 18.00 7.77
C ALA A 165 -3.03 16.73 8.47
N GLN A 166 -2.72 15.54 7.95
CA GLN A 166 -3.12 14.24 8.49
C GLN A 166 -2.13 13.65 9.50
N VAL A 167 -0.92 14.21 9.60
CA VAL A 167 0.05 13.79 10.62
C VAL A 167 -0.36 14.43 11.96
N PRO A 168 -0.59 13.64 13.04
CA PRO A 168 -0.92 14.23 14.33
C PRO A 168 0.24 15.07 14.84
N GLY A 169 -0.06 16.34 15.05
CA GLY A 169 0.94 17.38 15.26
C GLY A 169 0.77 18.51 14.25
N GLN A 170 -0.32 19.28 14.40
CA GLN A 170 -0.52 20.60 13.77
C GLN A 170 0.69 21.55 13.97
N SER A 171 1.62 21.17 14.84
CA SER A 171 2.87 21.85 15.09
C SER A 171 3.97 21.61 14.06
N LEU A 172 3.94 20.56 13.22
CA LEU A 172 5.05 20.23 12.30
C LEU A 172 5.42 21.42 11.40
N TRP A 173 4.40 22.10 10.87
CA TRP A 173 4.58 23.18 9.92
C TRP A 173 4.69 24.55 10.57
N ALA A 174 3.98 24.80 11.68
CA ALA A 174 4.21 26.00 12.49
C ALA A 174 5.65 26.03 13.02
N GLN A 175 6.17 24.87 13.41
CA GLN A 175 7.54 24.69 13.86
C GLN A 175 8.53 24.68 12.69
N GLY A 176 8.21 24.03 11.57
CA GLY A 176 8.99 24.11 10.33
C GLY A 176 9.13 25.55 9.83
N TRP A 177 8.07 26.35 9.93
CA TRP A 177 8.08 27.78 9.62
C TRP A 177 8.92 28.58 10.62
N ALA A 178 8.82 28.30 11.92
CA ALA A 178 9.67 28.90 12.93
C ALA A 178 11.16 28.56 12.68
N THR A 179 11.46 27.34 12.25
CA THR A 179 12.81 26.90 11.87
C THR A 179 13.28 27.62 10.60
N LEU A 180 12.45 27.69 9.56
CA LEU A 180 12.75 28.48 8.36
C LEU A 180 13.03 29.94 8.67
N ARG A 181 12.24 30.56 9.55
CA ARG A 181 12.41 31.96 9.94
C ARG A 181 13.74 32.19 10.66
N LYS A 182 14.20 31.20 11.44
CA LYS A 182 15.53 31.21 12.05
C LYS A 182 16.65 31.04 11.02
N LEU A 183 16.45 30.16 10.03
CA LEU A 183 17.46 29.84 9.01
C LEU A 183 17.57 30.91 7.91
N TYR A 184 16.46 31.57 7.57
CA TYR A 184 16.34 32.55 6.50
C TYR A 184 15.67 33.85 6.96
N PRO A 185 16.24 34.56 7.96
CA PRO A 185 15.60 35.73 8.54
C PRO A 185 15.36 36.86 7.52
N HIS A 186 16.20 36.97 6.49
CA HIS A 186 16.06 37.99 5.44
C HIS A 186 15.04 37.62 4.34
N GLN A 187 14.77 36.33 4.11
CA GLN A 187 13.87 35.85 3.05
C GLN A 187 12.48 35.46 3.59
N VAL A 188 12.43 34.92 4.81
CA VAL A 188 11.20 34.42 5.45
C VAL A 188 10.78 35.32 6.63
N GLY A 189 11.72 36.04 7.26
CA GLY A 189 11.44 36.83 8.47
C GLY A 189 10.47 38.00 8.30
N GLN A 190 10.25 38.47 7.08
CA GLN A 190 9.26 39.51 6.77
C GLN A 190 7.87 38.95 6.48
N HIS A 191 7.75 37.63 6.26
CA HIS A 191 6.48 36.98 5.94
C HIS A 191 5.87 36.36 7.22
N PRO A 192 4.61 36.69 7.56
CA PRO A 192 3.91 36.00 8.65
C PRO A 192 3.71 34.53 8.30
N ALA A 193 3.70 33.65 9.31
CA ALA A 193 3.27 32.27 9.10
C ALA A 193 1.80 32.29 8.68
N PRO A 194 1.43 31.80 7.49
CA PRO A 194 0.02 31.58 7.20
C PRO A 194 -0.57 30.64 8.26
N ALA A 195 -1.82 30.87 8.66
CA ALA A 195 -2.51 29.93 9.54
C ALA A 195 -2.58 28.57 8.83
N LEU A 196 -2.22 27.51 9.54
CA LEU A 196 -2.60 26.18 9.10
C LEU A 196 -4.11 26.07 9.31
N PRO A 197 -4.87 25.77 8.26
CA PRO A 197 -6.27 25.42 8.44
C PRO A 197 -6.34 24.12 9.26
N HIS A 198 -7.32 24.05 10.16
CA HIS A 198 -7.53 22.86 11.00
C HIS A 198 -7.98 21.61 10.20
N GLN A 199 -8.26 21.79 8.91
CA GLN A 199 -8.60 20.80 7.87
C GLN A 199 -7.87 21.23 6.59
N ALA A 200 -7.69 20.38 5.57
CA ALA A 200 -7.07 20.80 4.31
C ALA A 200 -7.74 22.10 3.80
N PRO A 201 -6.99 23.17 3.51
CA PRO A 201 -7.64 24.44 3.18
C PRO A 201 -8.35 24.32 1.84
N PRO A 202 -9.46 25.07 1.63
CA PRO A 202 -9.93 25.34 0.28
C PRO A 202 -8.78 25.99 -0.53
N HIS A 203 -8.77 25.80 -1.86
CA HIS A 203 -7.70 26.23 -2.78
C HIS A 203 -7.14 27.66 -2.53
N GLY A 204 -7.93 28.55 -1.92
CA GLY A 204 -7.54 29.89 -1.50
C GLY A 204 -6.35 29.96 -0.52
N ASP A 205 -6.30 29.16 0.55
CA ASP A 205 -5.21 29.30 1.55
C ASP A 205 -3.92 28.59 1.12
N LEU A 206 -4.00 27.58 0.25
CA LEU A 206 -2.82 26.95 -0.37
C LEU A 206 -2.05 27.94 -1.24
N ASN A 207 -2.76 28.84 -1.93
CA ASN A 207 -2.14 29.86 -2.78
C ASN A 207 -1.28 30.83 -1.97
N LEU A 208 -1.69 31.17 -0.74
CA LEU A 208 -0.88 32.00 0.15
C LEU A 208 0.41 31.28 0.54
N TRP A 209 0.34 29.99 0.87
CA TRP A 209 1.52 29.17 1.17
C TRP A 209 2.47 29.07 -0.02
N VAL A 210 1.94 28.73 -1.20
CA VAL A 210 2.73 28.61 -2.43
C VAL A 210 3.36 29.95 -2.81
N ALA A 211 2.61 31.06 -2.72
CA ALA A 211 3.13 32.39 -3.00
C ALA A 211 4.24 32.79 -2.01
N THR A 212 4.06 32.49 -0.72
CA THR A 212 5.07 32.81 0.30
C THR A 212 6.34 31.97 0.13
N LEU A 213 6.22 30.67 -0.18
CA LEU A 213 7.37 29.80 -0.48
C LEU A 213 8.10 30.24 -1.75
N LYS A 214 7.36 30.62 -2.81
CA LYS A 214 7.94 31.19 -4.04
C LYS A 214 8.66 32.51 -3.79
N ALA A 215 8.09 33.41 -2.98
CA ALA A 215 8.72 34.66 -2.58
C ALA A 215 9.99 34.43 -1.75
N ALA A 216 10.02 33.38 -0.93
CA ALA A 216 11.19 32.93 -0.19
C ALA A 216 12.23 32.19 -1.06
N GLY A 217 12.00 32.04 -2.37
CA GLY A 217 12.96 31.49 -3.33
C GLY A 217 12.78 30.00 -3.68
N TYR A 218 11.72 29.34 -3.19
CA TYR A 218 11.45 27.93 -3.45
C TYR A 218 10.57 27.73 -4.69
N GLY A 219 10.94 26.79 -5.57
CA GLY A 219 10.16 26.45 -6.78
C GLY A 219 10.60 27.09 -8.10
N ASN A 220 11.56 28.02 -8.08
CA ASN A 220 12.14 28.62 -9.29
C ASN A 220 13.52 28.01 -9.64
N LYS A 221 13.57 26.71 -9.97
CA LYS A 221 14.79 26.11 -10.53
C LYS A 221 14.89 26.32 -12.05
N ARG A 222 14.97 27.59 -12.47
CA ARG A 222 15.51 27.96 -13.80
C ARG A 222 16.39 29.20 -13.84
N ALA A 223 16.78 29.78 -12.71
CA ALA A 223 17.76 30.87 -12.71
C ALA A 223 18.55 30.93 -11.40
N ALA A 224 19.60 30.10 -11.27
CA ALA A 224 20.76 30.36 -10.40
C ALA A 224 21.88 29.33 -10.65
N LEU A 225 22.38 29.26 -11.88
CA LEU A 225 23.74 28.78 -12.15
C LEU A 225 24.72 29.88 -11.73
N THR A 226 24.93 30.11 -10.43
CA THR A 226 26.12 30.83 -9.95
C THR A 226 26.45 30.45 -8.50
N ASN A 227 27.53 29.69 -8.36
CA ASN A 227 28.47 29.61 -7.23
C ASN A 227 27.90 29.54 -5.80
N GLN A 228 27.58 28.34 -5.33
CA GLN A 228 28.18 27.73 -4.12
C GLN A 228 28.03 26.19 -4.16
N PRO A 229 29.02 25.41 -3.69
CA PRO A 229 28.85 23.97 -3.55
C PRO A 229 28.07 23.67 -2.26
N SER A 230 26.76 23.47 -2.38
CA SER A 230 25.98 22.78 -1.33
C SER A 230 26.15 21.27 -1.49
N PRO A 231 26.34 20.49 -0.41
CA PRO A 231 26.35 19.03 -0.47
C PRO A 231 24.97 18.58 -0.95
N SER A 232 24.92 18.16 -2.20
CA SER A 232 23.67 17.87 -2.89
C SER A 232 23.13 16.53 -2.42
N LYS A 233 22.17 16.52 -1.49
CA LYS A 233 21.13 15.49 -1.48
C LYS A 233 20.28 15.78 -2.73
N SER A 234 20.73 15.28 -3.88
CA SER A 234 19.99 15.43 -5.13
C SER A 234 18.58 14.90 -4.94
N LEU A 235 17.58 15.71 -5.27
CA LEU A 235 16.23 15.19 -5.50
C LEU A 235 16.34 14.05 -6.51
N PRO A 236 15.69 12.90 -6.28
CA PRO A 236 15.33 12.02 -7.39
C PRO A 236 14.70 12.90 -8.47
N GLN A 237 15.29 12.89 -9.67
CA GLN A 237 15.01 13.86 -10.73
C GLN A 237 13.50 14.06 -10.93
N LEU A 238 13.03 15.28 -10.66
CA LEU A 238 11.84 15.86 -11.26
C LEU A 238 12.13 16.10 -12.74
N ALA A 239 12.10 15.04 -13.54
CA ALA A 239 12.14 15.11 -14.99
C ALA A 239 11.17 14.05 -15.55
N GLN A 240 10.00 14.54 -15.96
CA GLN A 240 9.08 13.88 -16.88
C GLN A 240 8.53 12.52 -16.43
N ALA A 241 7.45 12.55 -15.65
CA ALA A 241 6.42 11.50 -15.71
C ALA A 241 5.61 11.61 -17.02
N SER A 242 6.31 11.73 -18.14
CA SER A 242 5.81 11.58 -19.49
C SER A 242 6.84 10.69 -20.17
N GLY A 243 6.80 9.40 -19.84
CA GLY A 243 7.75 8.40 -20.29
C GLY A 243 8.27 7.49 -19.17
N SER A 244 7.38 6.86 -18.39
CA SER A 244 7.75 5.65 -17.65
C SER A 244 7.63 4.45 -18.58
N SER A 245 8.66 3.61 -18.63
CA SER A 245 8.62 2.30 -19.29
C SER A 245 7.34 1.53 -18.92
N PRO A 246 6.68 0.84 -19.88
CA PRO A 246 5.55 -0.02 -19.56
C PRO A 246 6.06 -1.21 -18.75
N GLY A 247 5.47 -1.49 -17.58
CA GLY A 247 5.55 -2.88 -17.08
C GLY A 247 5.34 -3.20 -15.61
N ALA A 248 5.35 -2.26 -14.66
CA ALA A 248 4.99 -2.59 -13.28
C ALA A 248 3.64 -1.95 -12.92
N PRO A 249 2.54 -2.71 -12.83
CA PRO A 249 1.26 -2.17 -12.40
C PRO A 249 1.36 -1.73 -10.94
N THR A 250 1.04 -0.46 -10.65
CA THR A 250 0.84 0.00 -9.28
C THR A 250 -0.15 -0.94 -8.59
N THR A 251 0.25 -1.41 -7.41
CA THR A 251 -0.42 -2.47 -6.67
C THR A 251 -0.73 -1.97 -5.26
N TRP A 252 -1.92 -2.26 -4.76
CA TRP A 252 -2.38 -1.92 -3.41
C TRP A 252 -2.92 -3.17 -2.73
N TYR A 253 -2.84 -3.21 -1.40
CA TYR A 253 -3.19 -4.39 -0.60
C TYR A 253 -4.29 -4.06 0.42
N PRO A 254 -5.55 -3.88 0.00
CA PRO A 254 -6.64 -3.62 0.93
C PRO A 254 -6.86 -4.83 1.86
N GLU A 255 -6.99 -4.58 3.16
CA GLU A 255 -7.37 -5.59 4.17
C GLU A 255 -8.89 -5.89 4.18
N ASN A 256 -9.67 -5.03 3.52
CA ASN A 256 -11.12 -5.11 3.41
C ASN A 256 -11.59 -5.37 1.97
N ALA A 257 -10.82 -6.14 1.18
CA ALA A 257 -11.11 -6.43 -0.22
C ALA A 257 -12.53 -7.01 -0.43
N GLY A 258 -13.02 -7.73 0.57
CA GLY A 258 -14.35 -8.31 0.62
C GLY A 258 -15.51 -7.30 0.62
N ILE A 259 -15.27 -6.02 0.94
CA ILE A 259 -16.29 -4.95 0.83
C ILE A 259 -16.89 -4.87 -0.57
N VAL A 260 -16.16 -5.37 -1.58
CA VAL A 260 -16.62 -5.50 -2.96
C VAL A 260 -17.92 -6.30 -3.08
N LEU A 261 -18.23 -7.21 -2.15
CA LEU A 261 -19.49 -7.97 -2.15
C LEU A 261 -20.72 -7.09 -2.02
N LEU A 262 -20.58 -5.91 -1.41
CA LEU A 262 -21.68 -4.95 -1.20
C LEU A 262 -21.96 -4.08 -2.44
N HIS A 263 -21.20 -4.24 -3.53
CA HIS A 263 -21.27 -3.39 -4.71
C HIS A 263 -22.65 -3.27 -5.35
N ALA A 264 -23.42 -4.36 -5.34
CA ALA A 264 -24.76 -4.38 -5.93
C ALA A 264 -25.73 -3.40 -5.24
N TYR A 265 -25.45 -3.04 -3.97
CA TYR A 265 -26.31 -2.18 -3.17
C TYR A 265 -25.69 -0.83 -2.84
N LEU A 266 -24.45 -0.58 -3.28
CA LEU A 266 -23.73 0.68 -3.03
C LEU A 266 -24.57 1.93 -3.39
N PRO A 267 -25.23 1.99 -4.57
CA PRO A 267 -26.13 3.10 -4.91
C PRO A 267 -27.30 3.26 -3.94
N TYR A 268 -27.90 2.16 -3.48
CA TYR A 268 -29.00 2.18 -2.53
C TYR A 268 -28.54 2.65 -1.15
N LEU A 269 -27.45 2.09 -0.63
CA LEU A 269 -26.86 2.45 0.65
C LEU A 269 -26.54 3.95 0.73
N LEU A 270 -25.87 4.51 -0.29
CA LEU A 270 -25.52 5.93 -0.30
C LEU A 270 -26.73 6.84 -0.48
N LYS A 271 -27.74 6.40 -1.22
CA LYS A 271 -28.98 7.16 -1.40
C LYS A 271 -29.78 7.24 -0.09
N GLU A 272 -30.02 6.12 0.59
CA GLU A 272 -30.82 6.07 1.81
C GLU A 272 -30.13 6.78 2.99
N THR A 273 -28.81 6.84 2.99
CA THR A 273 -28.03 7.60 3.99
C THR A 273 -27.81 9.07 3.60
N ASN A 274 -28.43 9.53 2.51
CA ASN A 274 -28.29 10.90 1.98
C ASN A 274 -26.83 11.32 1.74
N LEU A 275 -26.01 10.36 1.30
CA LEU A 275 -24.58 10.52 1.00
C LEU A 275 -24.31 10.63 -0.51
N LEU A 276 -25.35 10.91 -1.29
CA LEU A 276 -25.21 11.39 -2.67
C LEU A 276 -25.42 12.92 -2.69
N ASP A 277 -24.75 13.60 -3.60
CA ASP A 277 -25.04 15.01 -3.91
C ASP A 277 -26.16 15.12 -4.97
N ASP A 278 -26.48 16.36 -5.35
CA ASP A 278 -27.57 16.65 -6.30
C ASP A 278 -27.29 16.09 -7.71
N ASP A 279 -26.02 15.87 -8.06
CA ASP A 279 -25.58 15.27 -9.32
C ASP A 279 -25.51 13.73 -9.24
N GLY A 280 -25.82 13.15 -8.07
CA GLY A 280 -25.77 11.72 -7.83
C GLY A 280 -24.37 11.17 -7.58
N LEU A 281 -23.39 12.02 -7.29
CA LEU A 281 -22.02 11.62 -6.92
C LEU A 281 -21.91 11.38 -5.42
N PRO A 282 -21.03 10.47 -4.97
CA PRO A 282 -20.80 10.24 -3.56
C PRO A 282 -20.25 11.46 -2.83
N ARG A 283 -20.78 11.74 -1.64
CA ARG A 283 -20.15 12.61 -0.64
C ARG A 283 -18.95 11.86 -0.06
N TYR A 284 -17.80 11.97 -0.74
CA TYR A 284 -16.69 11.03 -0.62
C TYR A 284 -16.25 10.72 0.83
N GLY A 285 -16.00 11.73 1.66
CA GLY A 285 -15.54 11.52 3.04
C GLY A 285 -16.54 10.72 3.91
N PRO A 286 -17.79 11.19 4.07
CA PRO A 286 -18.84 10.44 4.74
C PRO A 286 -19.12 9.06 4.13
N ALA A 287 -19.14 8.95 2.80
CA ALA A 287 -19.37 7.68 2.11
C ALA A 287 -18.26 6.67 2.42
N ALA A 288 -17.00 7.09 2.40
CA ALA A 288 -15.87 6.24 2.74
C ALA A 288 -15.92 5.78 4.20
N ALA A 289 -16.25 6.68 5.13
CA ALA A 289 -16.43 6.33 6.55
C ALA A 289 -17.58 5.32 6.74
N LEU A 290 -18.68 5.44 5.98
CA LEU A 290 -19.80 4.51 6.03
C LEU A 290 -19.39 3.13 5.50
N LEU A 291 -18.69 3.07 4.37
CA LEU A 291 -18.16 1.81 3.81
C LEU A 291 -17.17 1.14 4.77
N HIS A 292 -16.33 1.94 5.42
CA HIS A 292 -15.41 1.46 6.45
C HIS A 292 -16.18 0.85 7.64
N TYR A 293 -17.23 1.55 8.10
CA TYR A 293 -18.11 1.04 9.14
C TYR A 293 -18.79 -0.27 8.74
N CYS A 294 -19.22 -0.41 7.47
CA CYS A 294 -19.75 -1.68 6.98
C CYS A 294 -18.72 -2.82 7.12
N ALA A 295 -17.44 -2.59 6.80
CA ALA A 295 -16.39 -3.61 6.92
C ALA A 295 -15.96 -3.91 8.37
N PHE A 296 -15.78 -2.88 9.20
CA PHE A 296 -15.08 -3.00 10.48
C PHE A 296 -15.95 -2.73 11.72
N GLY A 297 -17.19 -2.25 11.54
CA GLY A 297 -18.08 -1.89 12.65
C GLY A 297 -17.64 -0.65 13.43
N GLN A 298 -16.64 0.09 12.94
CA GLN A 298 -16.16 1.34 13.50
C GLN A 298 -15.98 2.37 12.37
N PRO A 299 -16.29 3.66 12.58
CA PRO A 299 -16.29 4.66 11.50
C PRO A 299 -14.93 5.34 11.30
N ASN A 300 -13.91 5.02 12.11
CA ASN A 300 -12.63 5.71 12.17
C ASN A 300 -11.59 5.10 11.22
N GLY A 301 -11.94 4.96 9.94
CA GLY A 301 -10.98 4.52 8.94
C GLY A 301 -10.05 5.63 8.52
N GLN A 302 -8.81 5.26 8.25
CA GLN A 302 -7.75 6.14 7.82
C GLN A 302 -7.64 6.14 6.29
N GLU A 303 -6.97 7.13 5.70
CA GLU A 303 -6.91 7.26 4.25
C GLU A 303 -6.29 6.01 3.56
N TRP A 304 -5.33 5.36 4.24
CA TRP A 304 -4.68 4.14 3.77
C TRP A 304 -5.56 2.89 3.85
N ASP A 305 -6.68 2.93 4.59
CA ASP A 305 -7.66 1.85 4.61
C ASP A 305 -8.60 1.89 3.38
N TYR A 306 -8.49 2.95 2.57
CA TYR A 306 -9.40 3.25 1.47
C TYR A 306 -8.93 2.99 0.03
N PRO A 307 -7.85 2.27 -0.30
CA PRO A 307 -7.50 2.02 -1.71
C PRO A 307 -8.67 1.44 -2.53
N LEU A 308 -9.32 0.40 -2.03
CA LEU A 308 -10.50 -0.18 -2.68
C LEU A 308 -11.73 0.71 -2.55
N THR A 309 -11.96 1.29 -1.36
CA THR A 309 -13.09 2.20 -1.12
C THR A 309 -13.08 3.38 -2.11
N LYS A 310 -11.92 4.00 -2.35
CA LYS A 310 -11.73 5.07 -3.33
C LYS A 310 -12.17 4.59 -4.73
N VAL A 311 -11.73 3.41 -5.16
CA VAL A 311 -12.14 2.82 -6.44
C VAL A 311 -13.65 2.60 -6.52
N LEU A 312 -14.28 2.07 -5.46
CA LEU A 312 -15.73 1.88 -5.41
C LEU A 312 -16.52 3.20 -5.41
N LEU A 313 -15.93 4.28 -4.89
CA LEU A 313 -16.49 5.64 -4.92
C LEU A 313 -16.17 6.40 -6.21
N GLY A 314 -15.50 5.76 -7.18
CA GLY A 314 -15.16 6.35 -8.48
C GLY A 314 -13.88 7.18 -8.50
N LEU A 315 -13.11 7.16 -7.41
CA LEU A 315 -11.80 7.77 -7.28
C LEU A 315 -10.69 6.77 -7.64
N THR A 316 -9.47 7.27 -7.75
CA THR A 316 -8.24 6.49 -7.79
C THR A 316 -7.65 6.37 -6.37
N PRO A 317 -6.89 5.31 -6.06
CA PRO A 317 -6.22 5.19 -4.76
C PRO A 317 -5.30 6.37 -4.41
N ASP A 318 -4.77 7.06 -5.43
CA ASP A 318 -3.90 8.23 -5.28
C ASP A 318 -4.67 9.53 -4.97
N ASP A 319 -5.97 9.57 -5.24
CA ASP A 319 -6.80 10.74 -4.96
C ASP A 319 -6.91 10.96 -3.46
N TYR A 320 -6.76 12.21 -3.04
CA TYR A 320 -6.95 12.56 -1.64
C TYR A 320 -8.42 12.42 -1.27
N LEU A 321 -8.67 11.66 -0.20
CA LEU A 321 -10.00 11.50 0.35
C LEU A 321 -10.07 12.25 1.70
N PRO A 322 -10.73 13.42 1.75
CA PRO A 322 -10.92 14.10 3.03
C PRO A 322 -11.72 13.18 3.96
N GLY A 323 -11.31 13.08 5.22
CA GLY A 323 -12.15 12.45 6.25
C GLY A 323 -13.51 13.13 6.32
N PRO A 324 -14.49 12.56 7.04
CA PRO A 324 -15.88 13.03 6.98
C PRO A 324 -16.12 14.46 7.50
N GLY A 325 -15.08 15.17 7.97
CA GLY A 325 -15.12 16.52 8.53
C GLY A 325 -15.70 16.55 9.95
N ALA A 326 -16.79 15.80 10.16
CA ALA A 326 -17.40 15.48 11.44
C ALA A 326 -17.67 13.96 11.53
N PRO A 327 -17.77 13.38 12.74
CA PRO A 327 -18.20 11.99 12.90
C PRO A 327 -19.56 11.75 12.24
N LEU A 328 -19.74 10.57 11.64
CA LEU A 328 -21.05 10.14 11.15
C LEU A 328 -22.05 10.15 12.31
N SER A 329 -23.25 10.65 12.04
CA SER A 329 -24.34 10.60 13.02
C SER A 329 -24.79 9.16 13.26
N ALA A 330 -25.54 8.93 14.34
CA ALA A 330 -26.01 7.59 14.70
C ALA A 330 -26.95 6.96 13.66
N GLU A 331 -27.65 7.79 12.87
CA GLU A 331 -28.65 7.35 11.90
C GLU A 331 -28.05 6.57 10.71
N PRO A 332 -27.05 7.09 9.96
CA PRO A 332 -26.34 6.31 8.94
C PRO A 332 -25.70 5.02 9.46
N LEU A 333 -25.18 5.04 10.69
CA LEU A 333 -24.55 3.85 11.30
C LEU A 333 -25.59 2.77 11.63
N ALA A 334 -26.72 3.16 12.23
CA ALA A 334 -27.84 2.24 12.48
C ALA A 334 -28.41 1.69 11.16
N PHE A 335 -28.51 2.53 10.12
CA PHE A 335 -28.91 2.07 8.80
C PHE A 335 -27.91 1.08 8.21
N ALA A 336 -26.60 1.30 8.38
CA ALA A 336 -25.58 0.37 7.90
C ALA A 336 -25.68 -1.01 8.56
N ASP A 337 -25.98 -1.09 9.86
CA ASP A 337 -26.19 -2.37 10.54
C ASP A 337 -27.43 -3.10 10.00
N ALA A 338 -28.57 -2.40 9.90
CA ALA A 338 -29.80 -2.96 9.30
C ALA A 338 -29.62 -3.35 7.82
N PHE A 339 -28.80 -2.59 7.10
CA PHE A 339 -28.43 -2.88 5.72
C PHE A 339 -27.64 -4.20 5.61
N LEU A 340 -26.67 -4.43 6.51
CA LEU A 340 -25.91 -5.68 6.53
C LEU A 340 -26.80 -6.88 6.89
N GLU A 341 -27.77 -6.72 7.77
CA GLU A 341 -28.80 -7.74 8.04
C GLU A 341 -29.58 -8.09 6.76
N GLY A 342 -30.06 -7.08 6.02
CA GLY A 342 -30.75 -7.29 4.75
C GLY A 342 -29.87 -7.97 3.68
N VAL A 343 -28.57 -7.68 3.65
CA VAL A 343 -27.61 -8.36 2.76
C VAL A 343 -27.48 -9.85 3.12
N ILE A 344 -27.42 -10.17 4.42
CA ILE A 344 -27.35 -11.55 4.91
C ILE A 344 -28.64 -12.31 4.55
N GLU A 345 -29.79 -11.70 4.77
CA GLU A 345 -31.10 -12.28 4.41
C GLU A 345 -31.19 -12.56 2.91
N ASN A 346 -30.79 -11.60 2.07
CA ASN A 346 -30.85 -11.77 0.63
C ASN A 346 -29.85 -12.82 0.12
N TRP A 347 -28.68 -12.97 0.76
CA TRP A 347 -27.75 -14.04 0.41
C TRP A 347 -28.36 -15.42 0.74
N GLY A 348 -29.08 -15.55 1.85
CA GLY A 348 -29.82 -16.76 2.26
C GLY A 348 -28.95 -17.97 2.66
N ALA A 349 -27.83 -18.20 1.95
CA ALA A 349 -26.87 -19.26 2.24
C ALA A 349 -26.09 -19.05 3.55
N LEU A 350 -26.04 -17.80 4.03
CA LEU A 350 -25.44 -17.45 5.33
C LEU A 350 -26.32 -17.83 6.53
N GLY A 351 -27.61 -18.12 6.30
CA GLY A 351 -28.54 -18.53 7.36
C GLY A 351 -28.69 -17.46 8.44
N GLN A 352 -28.38 -17.82 9.69
CA GLN A 352 -28.49 -16.96 10.87
C GLN A 352 -27.18 -16.23 11.22
N ALA A 353 -26.36 -15.93 10.22
CA ALA A 353 -25.13 -15.16 10.43
C ALA A 353 -25.45 -13.75 10.95
N SER A 354 -24.61 -13.22 11.84
CA SER A 354 -24.72 -11.82 12.27
C SER A 354 -23.92 -10.89 11.34
N PRO A 355 -24.19 -9.57 11.35
CA PRO A 355 -23.35 -8.58 10.67
C PRO A 355 -21.86 -8.69 11.04
N ALA A 356 -21.54 -8.98 12.31
CA ALA A 356 -20.17 -9.23 12.74
C ALA A 356 -19.55 -10.47 12.06
N ALA A 357 -20.29 -11.57 11.97
CA ALA A 357 -19.82 -12.77 11.27
C ALA A 357 -19.62 -12.54 9.77
N LEU A 358 -20.51 -11.76 9.12
CA LEU A 358 -20.34 -11.34 7.73
C LEU A 358 -19.06 -10.49 7.56
N ARG A 359 -18.83 -9.53 8.45
CA ARG A 359 -17.64 -8.67 8.46
C ARG A 359 -16.37 -9.51 8.50
N ASP A 360 -16.24 -10.36 9.52
CA ASP A 360 -15.01 -11.13 9.78
C ASP A 360 -14.75 -12.19 8.71
N ALA A 361 -15.79 -12.88 8.22
CA ALA A 361 -15.62 -13.96 7.26
C ALA A 361 -15.48 -13.44 5.81
N PHE A 362 -16.18 -12.38 5.44
CA PHE A 362 -16.35 -12.02 4.03
C PHE A 362 -15.95 -10.60 3.67
N LEU A 363 -16.04 -9.61 4.57
CA LEU A 363 -15.71 -8.22 4.24
C LEU A 363 -14.24 -7.87 4.55
N GLN A 364 -13.72 -8.34 5.69
CA GLN A 364 -12.34 -8.15 6.14
C GLN A 364 -11.43 -9.22 5.54
N ARG A 365 -11.31 -9.16 4.20
CA ARG A 365 -10.49 -10.10 3.44
C ARG A 365 -9.31 -9.37 2.83
N PRO A 366 -8.07 -9.86 3.01
CA PRO A 366 -6.93 -9.31 2.30
C PRO A 366 -7.11 -9.54 0.81
N GLY A 367 -6.66 -8.57 0.03
CA GLY A 367 -6.66 -8.66 -1.41
C GLY A 367 -5.58 -7.83 -2.06
N LEU A 368 -5.52 -7.95 -3.38
CA LEU A 368 -4.53 -7.36 -4.25
C LEU A 368 -5.27 -6.54 -5.31
N LEU A 369 -5.22 -5.22 -5.19
CA LEU A 369 -5.79 -4.29 -6.15
C LEU A 369 -4.68 -3.83 -7.11
N ARG A 370 -4.92 -3.92 -8.41
CA ARG A 370 -3.97 -3.50 -9.45
C ARG A 370 -4.66 -2.71 -10.53
N ARG A 371 -3.94 -1.74 -11.10
CA ARG A 371 -4.39 -1.03 -12.30
C ARG A 371 -3.79 -1.67 -13.55
N GLN A 372 -4.62 -2.06 -14.51
CA GLN A 372 -4.19 -2.50 -15.84
C GLN A 372 -4.93 -1.68 -16.90
N GLY A 373 -4.24 -0.68 -17.47
CA GLY A 373 -4.84 0.24 -18.45
C GLY A 373 -6.03 1.01 -17.86
N ARG A 374 -7.24 0.73 -18.38
CA ARG A 374 -8.51 1.34 -17.95
C ARG A 374 -9.37 0.41 -17.09
N THR A 375 -8.78 -0.65 -16.55
CA THR A 375 -9.50 -1.63 -15.73
C THR A 375 -8.78 -1.81 -14.40
N TRP A 376 -9.56 -1.84 -13.33
CA TRP A 376 -9.10 -2.25 -12.02
C TRP A 376 -9.23 -3.77 -11.88
N HIS A 377 -8.24 -4.42 -11.29
CA HIS A 377 -8.28 -5.84 -10.97
C HIS A 377 -8.10 -6.02 -9.48
N LEU A 378 -9.06 -6.67 -8.83
CA LEU A 378 -8.99 -7.06 -7.43
C LEU A 378 -8.92 -8.59 -7.34
N THR A 379 -7.85 -9.10 -6.76
CA THR A 379 -7.76 -10.50 -6.36
C THR A 379 -7.99 -10.60 -4.86
N VAL A 380 -8.96 -11.40 -4.43
CA VAL A 380 -9.26 -11.64 -3.02
C VAL A 380 -8.78 -13.04 -2.66
N ASP A 381 -8.03 -13.16 -1.56
CA ASP A 381 -7.49 -14.43 -1.09
C ASP A 381 -8.62 -15.42 -0.81
N ARG A 382 -8.56 -16.65 -1.34
CA ARG A 382 -9.58 -17.68 -1.03
C ARG A 382 -9.47 -18.30 0.36
N LYS A 383 -10.62 -18.67 0.91
CA LYS A 383 -10.80 -19.45 2.14
C LYS A 383 -11.77 -20.62 1.89
N PRO A 384 -11.73 -21.69 2.70
CA PRO A 384 -12.56 -22.89 2.48
C PRO A 384 -14.07 -22.63 2.42
N TYR A 385 -14.55 -21.62 3.15
CA TYR A 385 -15.98 -21.27 3.23
C TYR A 385 -16.44 -20.37 2.06
N ASP A 386 -15.56 -19.99 1.13
CA ASP A 386 -15.92 -19.20 -0.05
C ASP A 386 -16.80 -19.96 -1.06
N VAL A 387 -17.03 -21.26 -0.85
CA VAL A 387 -18.07 -22.02 -1.57
C VAL A 387 -19.47 -21.40 -1.40
N LEU A 388 -19.67 -20.58 -0.36
CA LEU A 388 -20.92 -19.84 -0.16
C LEU A 388 -21.08 -18.67 -1.14
N LEU A 389 -19.99 -18.17 -1.74
CA LEU A 389 -20.04 -17.10 -2.76
C LEU A 389 -20.76 -17.58 -4.03
N ASP A 390 -20.68 -18.87 -4.35
CA ASP A 390 -21.39 -19.48 -5.49
C ASP A 390 -22.92 -19.43 -5.34
N ARG A 391 -23.41 -19.11 -4.13
CA ARG A 391 -24.83 -18.99 -3.81
C ARG A 391 -25.31 -17.54 -3.72
N LEU A 392 -24.48 -16.57 -4.08
CA LEU A 392 -24.89 -15.17 -4.14
C LEU A 392 -25.94 -14.96 -5.26
N PRO A 393 -27.05 -14.24 -5.00
CA PRO A 393 -28.03 -13.93 -6.02
C PRO A 393 -27.58 -12.82 -7.00
N TRP A 394 -26.41 -12.22 -6.80
CA TRP A 394 -25.83 -11.21 -7.68
C TRP A 394 -24.42 -11.59 -8.13
N GLY A 395 -24.01 -11.08 -9.30
CA GLY A 395 -22.65 -11.27 -9.81
C GLY A 395 -21.64 -10.41 -9.05
N ILE A 396 -20.45 -10.95 -8.79
CA ILE A 396 -19.38 -10.25 -8.05
C ILE A 396 -18.08 -10.11 -8.86
N SER A 397 -17.99 -10.69 -10.06
CA SER A 397 -16.79 -10.67 -10.90
C SER A 397 -16.58 -9.36 -11.65
N MET A 398 -17.65 -8.60 -11.89
CA MET A 398 -17.64 -7.35 -12.65
C MET A 398 -18.38 -6.29 -11.85
N VAL A 399 -17.67 -5.29 -11.36
CA VAL A 399 -18.18 -4.26 -10.46
C VAL A 399 -18.10 -2.89 -11.12
N LYS A 400 -19.25 -2.22 -11.19
CA LYS A 400 -19.41 -0.90 -11.78
C LYS A 400 -20.58 -0.17 -11.13
N ALA A 401 -20.28 0.82 -10.29
CA ALA A 401 -21.28 1.77 -9.78
C ALA A 401 -21.50 2.93 -10.77
N PRO A 402 -22.63 3.66 -10.71
CA PRO A 402 -22.97 4.73 -11.67
C PRO A 402 -21.92 5.84 -11.81
N TRP A 403 -21.23 6.16 -10.71
CA TRP A 403 -20.19 7.19 -10.63
C TRP A 403 -18.78 6.67 -10.95
N MET A 404 -18.59 5.36 -11.13
CA MET A 404 -17.25 4.82 -11.39
C MET A 404 -16.83 5.11 -12.84
N PRO A 405 -15.65 5.72 -13.10
CA PRO A 405 -15.19 5.98 -14.47
C PRO A 405 -14.74 4.69 -15.17
N ASP A 406 -14.16 3.75 -14.44
CA ASP A 406 -13.59 2.51 -14.96
C ASP A 406 -14.23 1.28 -14.32
N LEU A 407 -14.08 0.10 -14.93
CA LEU A 407 -14.63 -1.16 -14.43
C LEU A 407 -13.66 -1.78 -13.40
N LEU A 408 -14.20 -2.43 -12.38
CA LEU A 408 -13.45 -3.28 -11.46
C LEU A 408 -13.75 -4.76 -11.74
N GLN A 409 -12.73 -5.52 -12.14
CA GLN A 409 -12.78 -6.98 -12.26
C GLN A 409 -12.33 -7.61 -10.95
N VAL A 410 -13.07 -8.61 -10.48
CA VAL A 410 -12.81 -9.26 -9.20
C VAL A 410 -12.61 -10.75 -9.43
N ALA A 411 -11.54 -11.29 -8.86
CA ALA A 411 -11.25 -12.71 -8.84
C ALA A 411 -11.07 -13.17 -7.39
N TRP A 412 -11.70 -14.28 -7.03
CA TRP A 412 -11.45 -14.98 -5.78
C TRP A 412 -10.52 -16.14 -6.13
N SER A 413 -9.25 -16.08 -5.72
CA SER A 413 -8.26 -17.12 -6.04
C SER A 413 -7.44 -17.57 -4.85
#